data_AF-A0A2U9CKD1-F1
#
_entry.id   AF-A0A2U9CKD1-F1
#
_cell.length_a   1.000
_cell.length_b   1.000
_cell.length_c   1.000
_cell.angle_alpha   90.00
_cell.angle_beta   90.00
_cell.angle_gamma   90.00
#
_symmetry.space_group_name_H-M   'P 1'
#
loop_
_entity.id
_entity.type
_entity.pdbx_description
1 polymer ?
#
loop_
_entity_poly.entity_id
_entity_poly.type
_entity_poly.pdbx_seq_one_letter_code
_entity_poly.pdbx_strand_id
1 'polypeptide(L)'
;MVNRNYRRCMAGGWDGVVPVCEAKQCPVIHVSNNVRVNGDLEEASYGNAVYFSCKSSSEVLIGSREVYCNKYGEWSGEAPTCEAIKCLVPVIENGNVPGNIQEYKEDEILHFVCNRGFTRSQQTFSMHKWNKITVEPHA
;
A
#
# COMPACT_ATOMS: atom_id res chain seq x y z
N MET A 1 -31.01 -31.25 6.29
CA MET A 1 -31.20 -30.04 7.12
C MET A 1 -31.83 -28.98 6.23
N VAL A 2 -33.03 -28.49 6.58
CA VAL A 2 -33.80 -27.59 5.70
C VAL A 2 -33.25 -26.17 5.86
N ASN A 3 -32.63 -25.63 4.80
CA ASN A 3 -32.16 -24.25 4.73
C ASN A 3 -33.37 -23.29 4.64
N ARG A 4 -34.00 -23.01 5.78
CA ARG A 4 -35.10 -22.03 5.90
C ARG A 4 -34.62 -20.81 6.67
N ASN A 5 -34.72 -19.63 6.03
CA ASN A 5 -34.43 -18.32 6.61
C ASN A 5 -35.60 -17.74 7.43
N TYR A 6 -36.49 -18.60 7.94
CA TYR A 6 -37.60 -18.19 8.80
C TYR A 6 -37.85 -19.19 9.91
N ARG A 7 -38.40 -18.70 11.02
CA ARG A 7 -38.93 -19.49 12.13
C ARG A 7 -40.33 -18.99 12.47
N ARG A 8 -41.17 -19.90 12.91
CA ARG A 8 -42.55 -19.67 13.32
C ARG A 8 -42.64 -19.76 14.83
N CYS A 9 -43.30 -18.78 15.45
CA CYS A 9 -43.58 -18.82 16.88
C CYS A 9 -44.71 -19.83 17.14
N MET A 10 -44.44 -20.81 18.00
CA MET A 10 -45.40 -21.81 18.48
C MET A 10 -45.62 -21.65 19.99
N ALA A 11 -46.57 -22.38 20.55
CA ALA A 11 -46.90 -22.31 21.99
C ALA A 11 -45.70 -22.58 22.92
N GLY A 12 -44.69 -23.33 22.45
CA GLY A 12 -43.45 -23.62 23.17
C GLY A 12 -42.23 -22.79 22.73
N GLY A 13 -42.40 -21.74 21.93
CA GLY A 13 -41.30 -20.94 21.35
C GLY A 13 -41.10 -21.15 19.86
N TRP A 14 -39.93 -20.79 19.34
CA TRP A 14 -39.60 -20.90 17.91
C TRP A 14 -39.52 -22.34 17.43
N ASP A 15 -40.00 -22.61 16.21
CA ASP A 15 -39.91 -23.92 15.57
C ASP A 15 -38.47 -24.25 15.12
N GLY A 16 -37.65 -24.71 16.05
CA GLY A 16 -36.27 -25.15 15.79
C GLY A 16 -35.23 -24.07 16.12
N VAL A 17 -34.03 -24.20 15.55
CA VAL A 17 -32.87 -23.38 15.95
C VAL A 17 -32.87 -22.05 15.20
N VAL A 18 -32.87 -20.94 15.92
CA VAL A 18 -32.59 -19.61 15.36
C VAL A 18 -31.09 -19.55 15.03
N PRO A 19 -30.69 -19.24 13.78
CA PRO A 19 -29.28 -19.23 13.41
C PRO A 19 -28.55 -18.06 14.06
N VAL A 20 -27.22 -18.22 14.21
CA VAL A 20 -26.30 -17.13 14.54
C VAL A 20 -25.77 -16.55 13.23
N CYS A 21 -25.75 -15.22 13.11
CA CYS A 21 -25.15 -14.53 11.98
C CYS A 21 -23.69 -14.18 12.32
N GLU A 22 -22.75 -14.83 11.64
CA GLU A 22 -21.31 -14.59 11.82
C GLU A 22 -20.75 -13.68 10.72
N ALA A 23 -19.71 -12.91 11.06
CA ALA A 23 -18.98 -12.11 10.09
C ALA A 23 -18.22 -13.03 9.11
N LYS A 24 -18.20 -12.66 7.83
CA LYS A 24 -17.38 -13.40 6.86
C LYS A 24 -15.90 -13.18 7.16
N GLN A 25 -15.13 -14.26 7.16
CA GLN A 25 -13.69 -14.23 7.32
C GLN A 25 -12.99 -13.97 5.99
N CYS A 26 -11.88 -13.25 6.05
CA CYS A 26 -10.98 -13.08 4.93
C CYS A 26 -9.86 -14.13 4.96
N PRO A 27 -9.29 -14.50 3.80
CA PRO A 27 -8.19 -15.45 3.74
C PRO A 27 -6.94 -14.89 4.43
N VAL A 28 -6.09 -15.76 4.98
CA VAL A 28 -4.82 -15.34 5.59
C VAL A 28 -3.91 -14.69 4.54
N ILE A 29 -3.31 -13.54 4.86
CA ILE A 29 -2.27 -12.92 4.03
C ILE A 29 -0.90 -13.22 4.62
N HIS A 30 0.02 -13.68 3.79
CA HIS A 30 1.44 -13.77 4.13
C HIS A 30 2.21 -12.57 3.55
N VAL A 31 3.01 -11.92 4.38
CA VAL A 31 3.87 -10.81 3.98
C VAL A 31 5.34 -11.16 4.19
N SER A 32 6.23 -10.47 3.47
CA SER A 32 7.67 -10.61 3.66
C SER A 32 8.11 -10.05 5.02
N ASN A 33 9.24 -10.57 5.54
CA ASN A 33 9.74 -10.20 6.87
C ASN A 33 10.11 -8.72 7.03
N ASN A 34 10.39 -7.99 5.95
CA ASN A 34 10.69 -6.56 5.96
C ASN A 34 9.44 -5.66 6.01
N VAL A 35 8.24 -6.24 5.82
CA VAL A 35 6.97 -5.53 6.00
C VAL A 35 6.58 -5.54 7.47
N ARG A 36 6.19 -4.36 7.97
CA ARG A 36 5.57 -4.15 9.28
C ARG A 36 4.07 -4.02 9.11
N VAL A 37 3.35 -4.86 9.82
CA VAL A 37 1.90 -4.98 9.80
C VAL A 37 1.32 -4.37 11.07
N ASN A 38 0.23 -3.62 10.93
CA ASN A 38 -0.61 -3.18 12.03
C ASN A 38 -2.06 -3.59 11.73
N GLY A 39 -2.54 -4.60 12.46
CA GLY A 39 -3.82 -5.25 12.24
C GLY A 39 -3.68 -6.78 12.36
N ASP A 40 -4.78 -7.48 12.11
CA ASP A 40 -4.84 -8.94 12.14
C ASP A 40 -4.87 -9.50 10.72
N LEU A 41 -3.95 -10.42 10.40
CA LEU A 41 -3.87 -11.10 9.11
C LEU A 41 -4.34 -12.54 9.16
N GLU A 42 -4.55 -13.11 10.35
CA GLU A 42 -4.87 -14.53 10.55
C GLU A 42 -6.36 -14.74 10.83
N GLU A 43 -6.96 -13.87 11.63
CA GLU A 43 -8.36 -13.99 12.07
C GLU A 43 -9.23 -12.78 11.62
N ALA A 44 -8.88 -12.17 10.50
CA ALA A 44 -9.61 -11.03 9.95
C ALA A 44 -11.02 -11.40 9.45
N SER A 45 -11.99 -10.57 9.79
CA SER A 45 -13.38 -10.66 9.37
C SER A 45 -13.91 -9.33 8.84
N TYR A 46 -15.11 -9.32 8.26
CA TYR A 46 -15.73 -8.15 7.66
C TYR A 46 -15.56 -6.88 8.52
N GLY A 47 -14.97 -5.84 7.92
CA GLY A 47 -14.73 -4.55 8.56
C GLY A 47 -13.37 -4.42 9.24
N ASN A 48 -12.60 -5.52 9.41
CA ASN A 48 -11.20 -5.41 9.83
C ASN A 48 -10.37 -4.73 8.73
N ALA A 49 -9.44 -3.87 9.15
CA ALA A 49 -8.49 -3.19 8.28
C ALA A 49 -7.06 -3.45 8.77
N VAL A 50 -6.14 -3.52 7.83
CA VAL A 50 -4.73 -3.82 8.08
C VAL A 50 -3.87 -2.81 7.35
N TYR A 51 -2.92 -2.26 8.08
CA TYR A 51 -2.02 -1.22 7.60
C TYR A 51 -0.60 -1.75 7.49
N PHE A 52 0.06 -1.37 6.41
CA PHE A 52 1.41 -1.80 6.08
C PHE A 52 2.39 -0.64 6.07
N SER A 53 3.63 -0.93 6.45
CA SER A 53 4.77 -0.03 6.37
C SER A 53 6.06 -0.85 6.26
N CYS A 54 7.16 -0.25 5.85
CA CYS A 54 8.45 -0.93 5.90
C CYS A 54 9.08 -0.87 7.30
N LYS A 55 9.80 -1.92 7.66
CA LYS A 55 10.57 -1.96 8.92
C LYS A 55 11.80 -1.06 8.86
N SER A 56 12.49 -1.04 7.71
CA SER A 56 13.59 -0.11 7.46
C SER A 56 13.09 1.23 6.97
N SER A 57 13.79 2.32 7.34
CA SER A 57 13.58 3.64 6.75
C SER A 57 14.16 3.75 5.34
N SER A 58 15.11 2.88 4.98
CA SER A 58 15.76 2.86 3.66
C SER A 58 15.04 2.02 2.61
N GLU A 59 13.82 1.60 2.93
CA GLU A 59 12.92 0.86 2.06
C GLU A 59 11.64 1.65 1.83
N VAL A 60 11.07 1.49 0.64
CA VAL A 60 9.79 2.07 0.25
C VAL A 60 8.75 0.98 0.07
N LEU A 61 7.52 1.28 0.49
CA LEU A 61 6.37 0.38 0.33
C LEU A 61 5.87 0.44 -1.12
N ILE A 62 5.80 -0.71 -1.78
CA ILE A 62 5.26 -0.86 -3.12
C ILE A 62 3.91 -1.57 -3.02
N GLY A 63 2.84 -0.90 -3.47
CA GLY A 63 1.46 -1.39 -3.41
C GLY A 63 0.62 -0.67 -2.36
N SER A 64 -0.43 -1.34 -1.88
CA SER A 64 -1.42 -0.77 -0.96
C SER A 64 -0.88 -0.58 0.45
N ARG A 65 -1.03 0.63 0.99
CA ARG A 65 -0.70 0.92 2.40
C ARG A 65 -1.74 0.37 3.38
N GLU A 66 -2.95 0.12 2.90
CA GLU A 66 -4.08 -0.36 3.68
C GLU A 66 -4.90 -1.34 2.85
N VAL A 67 -5.37 -2.41 3.48
CA VAL A 67 -6.39 -3.31 2.94
C VAL A 67 -7.44 -3.59 4.00
N TYR A 68 -8.69 -3.79 3.58
CA TYR A 68 -9.80 -4.12 4.48
C TYR A 68 -10.54 -5.37 4.02
N CYS A 69 -11.13 -6.09 4.98
CA CYS A 69 -11.95 -7.26 4.71
C CYS A 69 -13.36 -6.83 4.31
N ASN A 70 -13.71 -7.08 3.06
CA ASN A 70 -14.95 -6.61 2.45
C ASN A 70 -16.14 -7.51 2.81
N LYS A 71 -17.37 -7.09 2.43
CA LYS A 71 -18.62 -7.83 2.72
C LYS A 71 -18.71 -9.21 2.07
N TYR A 72 -17.81 -9.52 1.13
CA TYR A 72 -17.74 -10.81 0.46
C TYR A 72 -16.80 -11.79 1.17
N GLY A 73 -16.01 -11.33 2.14
CA GLY A 73 -14.96 -12.14 2.78
C GLY A 73 -13.66 -12.13 1.99
N GLU A 74 -13.39 -11.04 1.28
CA GLU A 74 -12.19 -10.87 0.45
C GLU A 74 -11.46 -9.59 0.87
N TRP A 75 -10.14 -9.60 0.74
CA TRP A 75 -9.36 -8.38 0.95
C TRP A 75 -9.56 -7.40 -0.19
N SER A 76 -9.61 -6.11 0.14
CA SER A 76 -9.75 -5.02 -0.84
C SER A 76 -8.54 -4.83 -1.75
N GLY A 77 -7.41 -5.49 -1.44
CA GLY A 77 -6.18 -5.42 -2.22
C GLY A 77 -5.19 -6.50 -1.79
N GLU A 78 -4.06 -6.56 -2.50
CA GLU A 78 -2.99 -7.51 -2.24
C GLU A 78 -2.01 -7.00 -1.18
N ALA A 79 -1.20 -7.92 -0.64
CA ALA A 79 -0.14 -7.58 0.29
C ALA A 79 0.97 -6.78 -0.42
N PRO A 80 1.43 -5.65 0.12
CA PRO A 80 2.51 -4.88 -0.47
C PRO A 80 3.87 -5.54 -0.24
N THR A 81 4.87 -5.06 -0.98
CA THR A 81 6.29 -5.39 -0.76
C THR A 81 7.04 -4.16 -0.24
N CYS A 82 8.18 -4.42 0.40
CA CYS A 82 9.15 -3.38 0.74
C CYS A 82 10.41 -3.58 -0.10
N GLU A 83 10.80 -2.53 -0.82
CA GLU A 83 11.95 -2.55 -1.72
C GLU A 83 12.94 -1.45 -1.32
N ALA A 84 14.24 -1.70 -1.52
CA ALA A 84 15.27 -0.71 -1.24
C ALA A 84 15.05 0.56 -2.09
N ILE A 85 15.24 1.73 -1.48
CA ILE A 85 15.16 3.00 -2.21
C ILE A 85 16.27 3.05 -3.26
N LYS A 86 15.86 3.29 -4.51
CA LYS A 86 16.75 3.43 -5.66
C LYS A 86 16.27 4.55 -6.57
N CYS A 87 17.20 5.45 -6.92
CA CYS A 87 16.98 6.53 -7.86
C CYS A 87 17.70 6.22 -9.17
N LEU A 88 16.96 6.08 -10.26
CA LEU A 88 17.55 5.90 -11.59
C LEU A 88 18.12 7.23 -12.10
N VAL A 89 19.22 7.16 -12.86
CA VAL A 89 19.76 8.34 -13.53
C VAL A 89 18.71 8.94 -14.47
N PRO A 90 18.34 10.23 -14.29
CA PRO A 90 17.41 10.89 -15.18
C PRO A 90 18.05 11.18 -16.52
N VAL A 91 17.22 11.30 -17.56
CA VAL A 91 17.67 11.84 -18.84
C VAL A 91 17.81 13.36 -18.70
N ILE A 92 19.01 13.87 -18.93
CA ILE A 92 19.32 15.31 -18.85
C ILE A 92 19.45 15.85 -20.27
N GLU A 93 18.49 16.64 -20.72
CA GLU A 93 18.57 17.29 -22.02
C GLU A 93 19.76 18.27 -22.06
N ASN A 94 20.60 18.16 -23.10
CA ASN A 94 21.81 18.97 -23.23
C ASN A 94 22.75 18.89 -22.02
N GLY A 95 22.74 17.78 -21.28
CA GLY A 95 23.65 17.50 -20.19
C GLY A 95 23.90 16.00 -20.05
N ASN A 96 24.72 15.63 -19.07
CA ASN A 96 24.98 14.24 -18.74
C ASN A 96 25.43 14.09 -17.28
N VAL A 97 25.38 12.85 -16.78
CA VAL A 97 26.00 12.45 -15.52
C VAL A 97 27.35 11.83 -15.85
N PRO A 98 28.47 12.38 -15.34
CA PRO A 98 29.78 11.79 -15.56
C PRO A 98 29.89 10.38 -14.96
N GLY A 99 30.47 9.45 -15.72
CA GLY A 99 30.67 8.06 -15.30
C GLY A 99 29.59 7.11 -15.82
N ASN A 100 29.62 5.86 -15.32
CA ASN A 100 28.73 4.77 -15.76
C ASN A 100 27.77 4.30 -14.64
N ILE A 101 27.44 5.18 -13.70
CA ILE A 101 26.49 4.87 -12.62
C ILE A 101 25.08 4.99 -13.18
N GLN A 102 24.21 4.01 -12.94
CA GLN A 102 22.82 4.01 -13.42
C GLN A 102 21.78 4.12 -12.30
N GLU A 103 22.16 3.73 -11.08
CA GLU A 103 21.31 3.72 -9.90
C GLU A 103 22.04 4.42 -8.74
N TYR A 104 21.28 5.18 -7.96
CA TYR A 104 21.73 5.84 -6.73
C TYR A 104 20.90 5.32 -5.57
N LYS A 105 21.54 5.11 -4.42
CA LYS A 105 20.87 4.76 -3.16
C LYS A 105 20.36 6.02 -2.45
N GLU A 106 19.61 5.81 -1.37
CA GLU A 106 19.21 6.88 -0.45
C GLU A 106 20.45 7.70 -0.02
N ASP A 107 20.27 9.02 0.06
CA ASP A 107 21.29 10.03 0.40
C ASP A 107 22.50 10.15 -0.55
N GLU A 108 22.61 9.35 -1.61
CA GLU A 108 23.67 9.52 -2.61
C GLU A 108 23.42 10.73 -3.52
N ILE A 109 24.48 11.47 -3.83
CA ILE A 109 24.40 12.73 -4.59
C ILE A 109 24.75 12.49 -6.05
N LEU A 110 23.80 12.81 -6.94
CA LEU A 110 24.02 12.83 -8.37
C LEU A 110 24.64 14.16 -8.81
N HIS A 111 25.85 14.07 -9.36
CA HIS A 111 26.53 15.20 -10.00
C HIS A 111 26.30 15.16 -11.51
N PHE A 112 25.78 16.25 -12.08
CA PHE A 112 25.59 16.37 -13.53
C PHE A 112 26.39 17.54 -14.10
N VAL A 113 26.63 17.48 -15.41
CA VAL A 113 27.30 18.52 -16.18
C VAL A 113 26.46 18.92 -17.38
N CYS A 114 26.43 20.22 -17.69
CA CYS A 114 25.84 20.71 -18.93
C CYS A 114 26.81 20.46 -20.09
N ASN A 115 26.28 20.11 -21.25
CA ASN A 115 27.05 20.00 -22.48
C ASN A 115 27.62 21.36 -22.87
N ARG A 116 28.66 21.37 -23.72
CA ARG A 116 29.31 22.61 -24.17
C ARG A 116 28.28 23.58 -24.78
N GLY A 117 28.32 24.84 -24.34
CA GLY A 117 27.40 25.89 -24.78
C GLY A 117 26.11 26.01 -23.96
N PHE A 118 25.85 25.06 -23.05
CA PHE A 118 24.70 25.10 -22.14
C PHE A 118 25.15 25.45 -20.72
N THR A 119 24.31 26.20 -20.01
CA THR A 119 24.51 26.55 -18.59
C THR A 119 23.32 26.11 -17.77
N ARG A 120 23.56 25.88 -16.47
CA ARG A 120 22.48 25.57 -15.53
C ARG A 120 21.54 26.76 -15.47
N SER A 121 20.27 26.56 -15.83
CA SER A 121 19.23 27.52 -15.45
C SER A 121 19.12 27.48 -13.94
N GLN A 122 19.26 28.62 -13.26
CA GLN A 122 18.89 28.70 -11.85
C GLN A 122 17.37 28.52 -11.77
N GLN A 123 16.90 27.30 -11.51
CA GLN A 123 15.61 27.16 -10.86
C GLN A 123 15.82 27.66 -9.44
N THR A 124 15.40 28.89 -9.19
CA THR A 124 15.15 29.33 -7.82
C THR A 124 14.14 28.34 -7.24
N PHE A 125 14.59 27.48 -6.33
CA PHE A 125 13.69 26.77 -5.43
C PHE A 125 13.00 27.85 -4.58
N SER A 126 11.94 28.45 -5.12
CA SER A 126 10.96 29.16 -4.33
C SER A 126 10.37 28.13 -3.39
N MET A 127 10.74 28.25 -2.12
CA MET A 127 10.33 27.39 -1.02
C MET A 127 8.82 27.51 -0.72
N HIS A 128 8.01 27.98 -1.68
CA HIS A 128 6.58 28.30 -1.53
C HIS A 128 5.71 27.64 -2.61
N LYS A 129 6.14 26.53 -3.20
CA LYS A 129 5.23 25.56 -3.83
C LYS A 129 5.62 24.14 -3.45
N TRP A 130 5.30 23.77 -2.21
CA TRP A 130 4.79 22.41 -2.01
C TRP A 130 3.50 22.32 -2.83
N ASN A 131 3.62 21.95 -4.11
CA ASN A 131 2.49 21.34 -4.78
C ASN A 131 2.19 20.11 -3.94
N LYS A 132 1.12 20.22 -3.14
CA LYS A 132 0.46 19.08 -2.53
C LYS A 132 0.34 18.03 -3.63
N ILE A 133 1.15 16.99 -3.55
CA ILE A 133 0.76 15.72 -4.14
C ILE A 133 -0.41 15.30 -3.27
N THR A 134 -1.60 15.70 -3.70
CA THR A 134 -2.82 15.07 -3.25
C THR A 134 -2.69 13.64 -3.77
N VAL A 135 -2.37 12.74 -2.86
CA VAL A 135 -2.58 11.32 -3.11
C VAL A 135 -4.10 11.19 -3.14
N GLU A 136 -4.67 11.21 -4.35
CA GLU A 136 -6.08 10.88 -4.52
C GLU A 136 -6.25 9.41 -4.09
N PRO A 137 -7.11 9.11 -3.11
CA PRO A 137 -7.45 7.72 -2.82
C PRO A 137 -8.20 7.18 -4.03
N HIS A 138 -7.58 6.24 -4.74
CA HIS A 138 -8.29 5.47 -5.75
C HIS A 138 -9.35 4.62 -5.05
N ALA A 139 -10.58 4.77 -5.54
CA ALA A 139 -11.75 3.99 -5.19
C ALA A 139 -11.66 2.55 -5.72
#